data_AF-A0A6I4W080-F1
#
_entry.id   AF-A0A6I4W080-F1
#
_cell.length_a   1.000
_cell.length_b   1.000
_cell.length_c   1.000
_cell.angle_alpha   90.00
_cell.angle_beta   90.00
_cell.angle_gamma   90.00
#
_symmetry.space_group_name_H-M   'P 1'
#
loop_
_entity.id
_entity.type
_entity.pdbx_description
1 polymer ?
#
loop_
_entity_poly.entity_id
_entity_poly.type
_entity_poly.pdbx_seq_one_letter_code
_entity_poly.pdbx_strand_id
1 'polypeptide(L)'
;MVGRNQPCTCGSGKKYKKCCERVVVFHHAELTRENRERGQKGKLLSDLDTWFHRYAKVEDQDKWATRFKELLQLPVDQPIPKSFAFSFHYYLLFDAPCINGRRPVELWASTNRHRMDGERVIQSLSELSFSCFEMLESKEDTMTFRSLETNKDYEVMKQDAIPRDKLVFARLIRIGNRYELFGPYTSFVHEMRGEILVQLEKYNHHEEEQQELTIRETSWRVLGWSIQRANELESMEQQLTSAPTEMRLESNKDLFLSAMENQAERPGLPVSILSDLEQFYVSEVYKLQKGTQAWYSRSLETLFQYLSLRFGQSFEWSLLNEDVLARFFSVWYMDHHQSTPVSARIFLNTCKHLFRWLESAGYASVFQAFKKVYIPFIRLIPETIEACNWMTENGVMNKIQEEPEQRNMFLLHVTSAGPVILVGEQWRPIQLRSFPRMWAEKRFWIKGTIQSDNNQYVFTQVENMYPVVSLEEHERTEVLQK
;
A
#
# COMPACT_ATOMS: atom_id res chain seq x y z
N MET A 1 -32.67 28.31 27.39
CA MET A 1 -33.40 27.81 26.19
C MET A 1 -33.94 29.01 25.42
N VAL A 2 -33.69 29.09 24.11
CA VAL A 2 -34.26 30.14 23.25
C VAL A 2 -35.77 29.94 23.16
N GLY A 3 -36.56 30.98 23.44
CA GLY A 3 -38.01 30.87 23.40
C GLY A 3 -38.51 30.57 21.98
N ARG A 4 -39.51 29.70 21.83
CA ARG A 4 -40.03 29.23 20.53
C ARG A 4 -40.44 30.36 19.55
N ASN A 5 -40.81 31.52 20.07
CA ASN A 5 -41.17 32.72 19.29
C ASN A 5 -40.05 33.77 19.17
N GLN A 6 -38.89 33.57 19.80
CA GLN A 6 -37.74 34.47 19.70
C GLN A 6 -37.00 34.31 18.36
N PRO A 7 -36.22 35.31 17.92
CA PRO A 7 -35.36 35.21 16.74
C PRO A 7 -34.39 34.01 16.86
N CYS A 8 -34.19 33.22 15.79
CA CYS A 8 -33.23 32.12 15.83
C CYS A 8 -31.81 32.68 15.94
N THR A 9 -31.00 32.05 16.78
CA THR A 9 -29.58 32.37 17.03
C THR A 9 -28.66 32.08 15.84
N CYS A 10 -29.14 31.43 14.78
CA CYS A 10 -28.36 31.20 13.56
C CYS A 10 -28.16 32.44 12.67
N GLY A 11 -28.66 33.62 13.09
CA GLY A 11 -28.52 34.86 12.32
C GLY A 11 -29.52 35.03 11.17
N SER A 12 -30.46 34.10 10.97
CA SER A 12 -31.43 34.18 9.86
C SER A 12 -32.53 35.24 10.02
N GLY A 13 -32.65 35.87 11.20
CA GLY A 13 -33.71 36.83 11.53
C GLY A 13 -35.14 36.24 11.67
N LYS A 14 -35.33 34.94 11.41
CA LYS A 14 -36.64 34.26 11.52
C LYS A 14 -36.91 33.77 12.94
N LYS A 15 -38.18 33.64 13.35
CA LYS A 15 -38.56 33.01 14.63
C LYS A 15 -38.02 31.57 14.71
N TYR A 16 -37.50 31.14 15.86
CA TYR A 16 -36.90 29.81 16.08
C TYR A 16 -37.78 28.67 15.55
N LYS A 17 -39.09 28.70 15.80
CA LYS A 17 -40.08 27.72 15.31
C LYS A 17 -40.25 27.59 13.78
N LYS A 18 -39.86 28.63 13.04
CA LYS A 18 -39.92 28.67 11.57
C LYS A 18 -38.54 28.46 10.93
N CYS A 19 -37.51 28.21 11.72
CA CYS A 19 -36.14 28.09 11.26
C CYS A 19 -35.50 26.84 11.89
N CYS A 20 -34.56 27.03 12.80
CA CYS A 20 -33.73 26.00 13.39
C CYS A 20 -34.52 24.90 14.13
N GLU A 21 -35.68 25.20 14.72
CA GLU A 21 -36.53 24.18 15.37
C GLU A 21 -36.95 23.10 14.36
N ARG A 22 -37.29 23.48 13.12
CA ARG A 22 -37.66 22.51 12.08
C ARG A 22 -36.45 21.66 11.67
N VAL A 23 -35.28 22.28 11.51
CA VAL A 23 -34.03 21.58 11.14
C VAL A 23 -33.66 20.55 12.21
N VAL A 24 -33.75 20.93 13.48
CA VAL A 24 -33.49 20.02 14.61
C VAL A 24 -34.53 18.89 14.67
N VAL A 25 -35.81 19.19 14.42
CA VAL A 25 -36.87 18.16 14.36
C VAL A 25 -36.66 17.19 13.19
N PHE A 26 -36.25 17.68 12.02
CA PHE A 26 -35.93 16.81 10.86
C PHE A 26 -34.73 15.91 11.16
N HIS A 27 -33.64 16.48 11.71
CA HIS A 27 -32.45 15.69 12.04
C HIS A 27 -32.75 14.62 13.10
N HIS A 28 -33.53 14.95 14.14
CA HIS A 28 -33.94 13.97 15.14
C HIS A 28 -34.87 12.89 14.55
N ALA A 29 -35.77 13.26 13.63
CA ALA A 29 -36.62 12.31 12.93
C ALA A 29 -35.82 11.37 12.02
N GLU A 30 -34.80 11.88 11.33
CA GLU A 30 -33.87 11.08 10.53
C GLU A 30 -33.08 10.10 11.41
N LEU A 31 -32.48 10.58 12.50
CA LEU A 31 -31.74 9.72 13.43
C LEU A 31 -32.63 8.63 14.05
N THR A 32 -33.88 8.98 14.38
CA THR A 32 -34.87 8.01 14.89
C THR A 32 -35.20 6.96 13.83
N ARG A 33 -35.33 7.37 12.55
CA ARG A 33 -35.57 6.45 11.44
C ARG A 33 -34.39 5.54 11.19
N GLU A 34 -33.17 6.09 11.17
CA GLU A 34 -31.92 5.33 10.99
C GLU A 34 -31.74 4.29 12.10
N ASN A 35 -31.98 4.66 13.36
CA ASN A 35 -31.92 3.72 14.48
C ASN A 35 -32.96 2.60 14.36
N ARG A 36 -34.19 2.91 13.89
CA ARG A 36 -35.23 1.90 13.63
C ARG A 36 -34.80 0.95 12.51
N GLU A 37 -34.33 1.48 11.39
CA GLU A 37 -33.85 0.69 10.25
C GLU A 37 -32.64 -0.19 10.65
N ARG A 38 -31.71 0.34 11.46
CA ARG A 38 -30.58 -0.42 12.02
C ARG A 38 -31.06 -1.56 12.93
N GLY A 39 -32.06 -1.32 13.78
CA GLY A 39 -32.68 -2.36 14.60
C GLY A 39 -33.42 -3.43 13.77
N GLN A 40 -34.01 -3.04 12.64
CA GLN A 40 -34.65 -3.96 11.69
C GLN A 40 -33.64 -4.79 10.91
N LYS A 41 -32.50 -4.20 10.51
CA LYS A 41 -31.42 -4.87 9.78
C LYS A 41 -31.03 -6.21 10.41
N GLY A 42 -30.79 -6.23 11.72
CA GLY A 42 -30.40 -7.47 12.42
C GLY A 42 -31.49 -8.54 12.40
N LYS A 43 -32.75 -8.16 12.61
CA LYS A 43 -33.90 -9.08 12.57
C LYS A 43 -34.11 -9.66 11.17
N LEU A 44 -34.04 -8.81 10.15
CA LEU A 44 -34.19 -9.19 8.75
C LEU A 44 -33.06 -10.10 8.27
N LEU A 45 -31.82 -9.85 8.72
CA LEU A 45 -30.68 -10.70 8.40
C LEU A 45 -30.84 -12.10 9.02
N SER A 46 -31.29 -12.18 10.28
CA SER A 46 -31.58 -13.47 10.94
C SER A 46 -32.76 -14.21 10.28
N ASP A 47 -33.78 -13.48 9.82
CA ASP A 47 -34.90 -14.04 9.05
C ASP A 47 -34.43 -14.58 7.69
N LEU A 48 -33.57 -13.85 6.98
CA LEU A 48 -32.93 -14.30 5.74
C LEU A 48 -32.08 -15.55 5.95
N ASP A 49 -31.25 -15.58 6.99
CA ASP A 49 -30.40 -16.72 7.32
C ASP A 49 -31.23 -17.99 7.63
N THR A 50 -32.25 -17.84 8.49
CA THR A 50 -33.18 -18.93 8.82
C THR A 50 -33.99 -19.38 7.59
N TRP A 51 -34.32 -18.46 6.69
CA TRP A 51 -34.97 -18.77 5.42
C TRP A 51 -34.00 -19.55 4.53
N PHE A 52 -32.77 -19.09 4.36
CA PHE A 52 -31.76 -19.74 3.53
C PHE A 52 -31.53 -21.18 3.94
N HIS A 53 -31.35 -21.46 5.23
CA HIS A 53 -31.16 -22.81 5.75
C HIS A 53 -32.35 -23.75 5.53
N ARG A 54 -33.57 -23.23 5.32
CA ARG A 54 -34.76 -24.03 5.00
C ARG A 54 -34.84 -24.43 3.53
N TYR A 55 -34.28 -23.63 2.63
CA TYR A 55 -34.41 -23.82 1.18
C TYR A 55 -33.11 -24.28 0.50
N ALA A 56 -31.95 -24.02 1.09
CA ALA A 56 -30.66 -24.42 0.55
C ALA A 56 -30.44 -25.93 0.76
N LYS A 57 -30.22 -26.65 -0.35
CA LYS A 57 -29.78 -28.05 -0.29
C LYS A 57 -28.29 -28.12 0.03
N VAL A 58 -27.89 -29.14 0.78
CA VAL A 58 -26.47 -29.35 1.13
C VAL A 58 -25.62 -29.58 -0.12
N GLU A 59 -26.14 -30.31 -1.10
CA GLU A 59 -25.46 -30.61 -2.37
C GLU A 59 -25.13 -29.36 -3.19
N ASP A 60 -25.99 -28.33 -3.14
CA ASP A 60 -25.72 -27.06 -3.81
C ASP A 60 -24.59 -26.28 -3.11
N GLN A 61 -24.46 -26.41 -1.78
CA GLN A 61 -23.43 -25.71 -1.02
C GLN A 61 -22.01 -26.20 -1.38
N ASP A 62 -21.81 -27.48 -1.63
CA ASP A 62 -20.50 -28.04 -2.01
C ASP A 62 -20.01 -27.51 -3.36
N LYS A 63 -20.94 -27.38 -4.33
CA LYS A 63 -20.66 -26.77 -5.63
C LYS A 63 -20.22 -25.31 -5.46
N TRP A 64 -20.96 -24.53 -4.66
CA TRP A 64 -20.64 -23.13 -4.44
C TRP A 64 -19.41 -22.93 -3.54
N ALA A 65 -19.10 -23.88 -2.66
CA ALA A 65 -17.84 -23.91 -1.91
C ALA A 65 -16.65 -24.10 -2.86
N THR A 66 -16.77 -25.00 -3.85
CA THR A 66 -15.76 -25.18 -4.90
C THR A 66 -15.58 -23.90 -5.70
N ARG A 67 -16.68 -23.29 -6.17
CA ARG A 67 -16.62 -22.03 -6.91
C ARG A 67 -16.00 -20.89 -6.10
N PHE A 68 -16.37 -20.75 -4.83
CA PHE A 68 -15.79 -19.74 -3.94
C PHE A 68 -14.28 -19.93 -3.75
N LYS A 69 -13.82 -21.18 -3.62
CA LYS A 69 -12.39 -21.50 -3.56
C LYS A 69 -11.68 -21.12 -4.85
N GLU A 70 -12.25 -21.40 -6.02
CA GLU A 70 -11.69 -20.98 -7.30
C GLU A 70 -11.56 -19.45 -7.41
N LEU A 71 -12.60 -18.70 -7.01
CA LEU A 71 -12.59 -17.24 -7.04
C LEU A 71 -11.48 -16.67 -6.14
N LEU A 72 -11.31 -17.25 -4.96
CA LEU A 72 -10.26 -16.83 -4.01
C LEU A 72 -8.89 -17.47 -4.25
N GLN A 73 -8.75 -18.32 -5.27
CA GLN A 73 -7.53 -19.09 -5.55
C GLN A 73 -7.09 -19.95 -4.36
N LEU A 74 -8.05 -20.49 -3.61
CA LEU A 74 -7.84 -21.41 -2.50
C LEU A 74 -7.75 -22.86 -3.01
N PRO A 75 -7.01 -23.76 -2.33
CA PRO A 75 -6.92 -25.17 -2.73
C PRO A 75 -8.29 -25.85 -2.70
N VAL A 76 -8.72 -26.42 -3.84
CA VAL A 76 -10.05 -27.02 -4.02
C VAL A 76 -10.22 -28.32 -3.23
N ASP A 77 -9.13 -29.04 -2.99
CA ASP A 77 -9.07 -30.27 -2.19
C ASP A 77 -9.16 -30.00 -0.67
N GLN A 78 -8.96 -28.76 -0.23
CA GLN A 78 -9.00 -28.38 1.18
C GLN A 78 -10.34 -27.75 1.60
N PRO A 79 -10.72 -27.86 2.90
CA PRO A 79 -11.85 -27.13 3.43
C PRO A 79 -11.60 -25.62 3.42
N ILE A 80 -12.66 -24.83 3.32
CA ILE A 80 -12.56 -23.36 3.40
C ILE A 80 -11.95 -22.98 4.76
N PRO A 81 -10.89 -22.16 4.81
CA PRO A 81 -10.27 -21.75 6.06
C PRO A 81 -11.27 -21.05 6.98
N LYS A 82 -11.14 -21.24 8.30
CA LYS A 82 -12.06 -20.64 9.29
C LYS A 82 -12.13 -19.11 9.18
N SER A 83 -11.04 -18.45 8.78
CA SER A 83 -10.99 -17.00 8.52
C SER A 83 -11.94 -16.56 7.40
N PHE A 84 -12.24 -17.43 6.43
CA PHE A 84 -13.14 -17.15 5.31
C PHE A 84 -14.55 -17.72 5.52
N ALA A 85 -14.84 -18.44 6.61
CA ALA A 85 -16.15 -19.05 6.83
C ALA A 85 -17.29 -18.02 6.80
N PHE A 86 -17.06 -16.85 7.41
CA PHE A 86 -18.04 -15.76 7.41
C PHE A 86 -18.18 -15.11 6.02
N SER A 87 -17.07 -14.92 5.30
CA SER A 87 -17.06 -14.43 3.92
C SER A 87 -17.80 -15.38 2.96
N PHE A 88 -17.59 -16.68 3.11
CA PHE A 88 -18.28 -17.71 2.33
C PHE A 88 -19.79 -17.69 2.59
N HIS A 89 -20.20 -17.60 3.85
CA HIS A 89 -21.62 -17.50 4.20
C HIS A 89 -22.28 -16.26 3.57
N TYR A 90 -21.63 -15.10 3.62
CA TYR A 90 -22.14 -13.88 2.98
C TYR A 90 -22.10 -13.92 1.45
N TYR A 91 -21.12 -14.64 0.87
CA TYR A 91 -21.10 -14.91 -0.56
C TYR A 91 -22.34 -15.71 -0.97
N LEU A 92 -22.69 -16.77 -0.22
CA LEU A 92 -23.90 -17.56 -0.47
C LEU A 92 -25.17 -16.72 -0.39
N LEU A 93 -25.32 -15.89 0.65
CA LEU A 93 -26.56 -15.12 0.87
C LEU A 93 -26.77 -14.00 -0.17
N PHE A 94 -25.69 -13.31 -0.58
CA PHE A 94 -25.81 -12.03 -1.28
C PHE A 94 -25.29 -12.02 -2.72
N ASP A 95 -24.40 -12.94 -3.09
CA ASP A 95 -23.71 -12.89 -4.40
C ASP A 95 -23.98 -14.14 -5.23
N ALA A 96 -23.88 -15.33 -4.63
CA ALA A 96 -24.03 -16.60 -5.35
C ALA A 96 -25.49 -16.83 -5.77
N PRO A 97 -25.78 -17.08 -7.05
CA PRO A 97 -27.12 -17.48 -7.50
C PRO A 97 -27.40 -18.96 -7.21
N CYS A 98 -27.33 -19.33 -5.92
CA CYS A 98 -27.28 -20.71 -5.47
C CYS A 98 -28.64 -21.40 -5.30
N ILE A 99 -29.75 -20.69 -5.48
CA ILE A 99 -31.10 -21.27 -5.41
C ILE A 99 -31.81 -21.01 -6.74
N ASN A 100 -32.02 -22.05 -7.53
CA ASN A 100 -32.66 -21.98 -8.86
C ASN A 100 -32.05 -20.92 -9.79
N GLY A 101 -30.73 -20.71 -9.72
CA GLY A 101 -30.03 -19.70 -10.51
C GLY A 101 -30.32 -18.25 -10.09
N ARG A 102 -30.89 -18.03 -8.89
CA ARG A 102 -31.10 -16.69 -8.30
C ARG A 102 -30.45 -16.56 -6.93
N ARG A 103 -30.19 -15.31 -6.53
CA ARG A 103 -29.56 -15.02 -5.24
C ARG A 103 -30.55 -15.27 -4.10
N PRO A 104 -30.14 -15.89 -2.98
CA PRO A 104 -31.02 -16.10 -1.84
C PRO A 104 -31.72 -14.84 -1.35
N VAL A 105 -30.97 -13.73 -1.22
CA VAL A 105 -31.54 -12.44 -0.79
C VAL A 105 -32.66 -11.93 -1.70
N GLU A 106 -32.59 -12.14 -3.01
CA GLU A 106 -33.62 -11.68 -3.96
C GLU A 106 -34.90 -12.52 -3.84
N LEU A 107 -34.73 -13.84 -3.72
CA LEU A 107 -35.83 -14.77 -3.52
C LEU A 107 -36.54 -14.50 -2.21
N TRP A 108 -35.78 -14.42 -1.12
CA TRP A 108 -36.29 -14.07 0.21
C TRP A 108 -37.00 -12.70 0.19
N ALA A 109 -36.40 -11.69 -0.43
CA ALA A 109 -37.01 -10.37 -0.56
C ALA A 109 -38.35 -10.46 -1.30
N SER A 110 -38.43 -11.20 -2.41
CA SER A 110 -39.67 -11.38 -3.17
C SER A 110 -40.79 -12.02 -2.35
N THR A 111 -40.46 -12.95 -1.44
CA THR A 111 -41.42 -13.58 -0.53
C THR A 111 -41.85 -12.68 0.62
N ASN A 112 -41.03 -11.70 1.00
CA ASN A 112 -41.25 -10.83 2.16
C ASN A 112 -41.64 -9.38 1.82
N ARG A 113 -41.73 -9.02 0.53
CA ARG A 113 -42.09 -7.65 0.06
C ARG A 113 -43.41 -7.11 0.63
N HIS A 114 -44.32 -7.98 1.05
CA HIS A 114 -45.61 -7.56 1.62
C HIS A 114 -45.53 -7.16 3.10
N ARG A 115 -44.40 -7.33 3.77
CA ARG A 115 -44.21 -6.81 5.14
C ARG A 115 -44.06 -5.29 5.08
N MET A 116 -45.03 -4.55 5.63
CA MET A 116 -44.99 -3.08 5.70
C MET A 116 -43.80 -2.53 6.50
N ASP A 117 -43.21 -3.34 7.40
CA ASP A 117 -42.10 -2.93 8.24
C ASP A 117 -40.75 -3.43 7.67
N GLY A 118 -39.87 -2.50 7.29
CA GLY A 118 -38.50 -2.81 6.84
C GLY A 118 -38.29 -2.94 5.32
N GLU A 119 -39.27 -2.61 4.48
CA GLU A 119 -39.18 -2.70 3.02
C GLU A 119 -37.92 -2.05 2.42
N ARG A 120 -37.54 -0.86 2.90
CA ARG A 120 -36.31 -0.17 2.46
C ARG A 120 -35.04 -0.95 2.77
N VAL A 121 -34.98 -1.58 3.95
CA VAL A 121 -33.84 -2.39 4.36
C VAL A 121 -33.78 -3.67 3.52
N ILE A 122 -34.93 -4.30 3.24
CA ILE A 122 -35.01 -5.47 2.34
C ILE A 122 -34.51 -5.10 0.94
N GLN A 123 -34.93 -3.95 0.41
CA GLN A 123 -34.45 -3.46 -0.89
C GLN A 123 -32.94 -3.21 -0.87
N SER A 124 -32.45 -2.52 0.18
CA SER A 124 -31.01 -2.24 0.34
C SER A 124 -30.18 -3.53 0.47
N LEU A 125 -30.69 -4.56 1.16
CA LEU A 125 -30.06 -5.88 1.23
C LEU A 125 -29.98 -6.58 -0.13
N SER A 126 -31.03 -6.43 -0.95
CA SER A 126 -31.10 -7.02 -2.29
C SER A 126 -30.14 -6.35 -3.29
N GLU A 127 -29.90 -5.05 -3.11
CA GLU A 127 -29.00 -4.24 -3.94
C GLU A 127 -27.53 -4.36 -3.53
N LEU A 128 -27.21 -5.04 -2.43
CA LEU A 128 -25.83 -5.21 -1.99
C LEU A 128 -24.98 -5.85 -3.10
N SER A 129 -23.79 -5.28 -3.28
CA SER A 129 -22.72 -5.81 -4.10
C SER A 129 -21.42 -5.78 -3.33
N PHE A 130 -20.61 -6.84 -3.50
CA PHE A 130 -19.23 -6.86 -3.05
C PHE A 130 -18.37 -6.14 -4.07
N SER A 131 -17.57 -5.17 -3.64
CA SER A 131 -16.75 -4.35 -4.56
C SER A 131 -15.50 -3.81 -3.83
N CYS A 132 -14.57 -3.25 -4.60
CA CYS A 132 -13.37 -2.62 -4.09
C CYS A 132 -13.54 -1.10 -3.98
N PHE A 133 -13.18 -0.55 -2.83
CA PHE A 133 -13.31 0.87 -2.53
C PHE A 133 -11.97 1.47 -2.08
N GLU A 134 -11.72 2.70 -2.50
CA GLU A 134 -10.62 3.54 -2.05
C GLU A 134 -11.13 4.55 -1.00
N MET A 135 -10.55 4.54 0.19
CA MET A 135 -10.82 5.52 1.24
C MET A 135 -10.07 6.82 0.92
N LEU A 136 -10.82 7.90 0.63
CA LEU A 136 -10.27 9.20 0.27
C LEU A 136 -10.01 10.08 1.50
N GLU A 137 -10.98 10.13 2.41
CA GLU A 137 -10.97 11.01 3.57
C GLU A 137 -11.64 10.32 4.76
N SER A 138 -11.11 10.55 5.97
CA SER A 138 -11.70 10.10 7.23
C SER A 138 -11.93 11.31 8.13
N LYS A 139 -13.19 11.58 8.48
CA LYS A 139 -13.61 12.60 9.43
C LYS A 139 -13.92 11.96 10.79
N GLU A 140 -14.37 12.76 11.75
CA GLU A 140 -14.72 12.27 13.10
C GLU A 140 -15.80 11.19 13.04
N ASP A 141 -16.91 11.43 12.31
CA ASP A 141 -18.08 10.53 12.29
C ASP A 141 -18.34 9.84 10.94
N THR A 142 -17.71 10.30 9.85
CA THR A 142 -17.94 9.78 8.49
C THR A 142 -16.64 9.57 7.72
N MET A 143 -16.71 8.73 6.69
CA MET A 143 -15.62 8.46 5.75
C MET A 143 -16.13 8.53 4.33
N THR A 144 -15.26 8.96 3.42
CA THR A 144 -15.57 9.01 1.99
C THR A 144 -14.86 7.87 1.29
N PHE A 145 -15.64 6.97 0.70
CA PHE A 145 -15.16 5.86 -0.10
C PHE A 145 -15.47 6.10 -1.58
N ARG A 146 -14.52 5.79 -2.47
CA ARG A 146 -14.72 5.78 -3.91
C ARG A 146 -14.71 4.36 -4.42
N SER A 147 -15.75 3.92 -5.10
CA SER A 147 -15.74 2.63 -5.81
C SER A 147 -14.70 2.68 -6.94
N LEU A 148 -13.78 1.73 -6.97
CA LEU A 148 -12.78 1.64 -8.04
C LEU A 148 -13.38 1.20 -9.38
N GLU A 149 -14.51 0.50 -9.36
CA GLU A 149 -15.21 0.02 -10.56
C GLU A 149 -16.07 1.12 -11.18
N THR A 150 -16.80 1.89 -10.37
CA THR A 150 -17.81 2.86 -10.86
C THR A 150 -17.36 4.32 -10.73
N ASN A 151 -16.24 4.59 -10.05
CA ASN A 151 -15.79 5.93 -9.66
C ASN A 151 -16.81 6.76 -8.87
N LYS A 152 -17.82 6.11 -8.29
CA LYS A 152 -18.83 6.78 -7.46
C LYS A 152 -18.33 6.93 -6.02
N ASP A 153 -18.58 8.10 -5.46
CA ASP A 153 -18.25 8.42 -4.08
C ASP A 153 -19.43 8.12 -3.14
N TYR A 154 -19.11 7.58 -1.97
CA TYR A 154 -20.03 7.13 -0.93
C TYR A 154 -19.61 7.72 0.41
N GLU A 155 -20.54 8.38 1.10
CA GLU A 155 -20.34 8.78 2.49
C GLU A 155 -20.81 7.65 3.41
N VAL A 156 -19.85 7.10 4.16
CA VAL A 156 -20.00 5.92 5.00
C VAL A 156 -19.83 6.31 6.47
N MET A 157 -20.73 5.87 7.33
CA MET A 157 -20.62 6.06 8.78
C MET A 157 -19.43 5.32 9.35
N LYS A 158 -18.65 6.00 10.19
CA LYS A 158 -17.54 5.39 10.91
C LYS A 158 -18.05 4.37 11.93
N GLN A 159 -17.44 3.20 11.95
CA GLN A 159 -17.62 2.14 12.94
C GLN A 159 -16.29 1.94 13.68
N ASP A 160 -16.33 1.35 14.88
CA ASP A 160 -15.18 1.30 15.81
C ASP A 160 -13.96 0.54 15.27
N ALA A 161 -14.16 -0.35 14.30
CA ALA A 161 -13.11 -1.13 13.66
C ALA A 161 -13.15 -0.89 12.15
N ILE A 162 -12.44 0.13 11.66
CA ILE A 162 -12.26 0.32 10.21
C ILE A 162 -10.77 0.28 9.90
N PRO A 163 -10.36 -0.38 8.80
CA PRO A 163 -8.97 -0.41 8.38
C PRO A 163 -8.36 0.98 8.28
N ARG A 164 -7.11 1.10 8.72
CA ARG A 164 -6.30 2.30 8.45
C ARG A 164 -5.87 2.37 6.98
N ASP A 165 -5.97 1.25 6.28
CA ASP A 165 -5.48 1.11 4.91
C ASP A 165 -6.44 1.76 3.90
N LYS A 166 -5.88 2.22 2.77
CA LYS A 166 -6.62 3.02 1.80
C LYS A 166 -7.50 2.22 0.85
N LEU A 167 -7.31 0.90 0.73
CA LEU A 167 -8.11 0.06 -0.17
C LEU A 167 -8.87 -0.98 0.64
N VAL A 168 -10.17 -1.12 0.38
CA VAL A 168 -11.06 -2.01 1.14
C VAL A 168 -12.01 -2.74 0.20
N PHE A 169 -12.01 -4.07 0.25
CA PHE A 169 -13.04 -4.91 -0.35
C PHE A 169 -14.16 -5.11 0.66
N ALA A 170 -15.36 -4.64 0.35
CA ALA A 170 -16.49 -4.65 1.28
C ALA A 170 -17.84 -4.60 0.55
N ARG A 171 -18.92 -4.62 1.33
CA ARG A 171 -20.26 -4.24 0.88
C ARG A 171 -20.69 -2.97 1.63
N LEU A 172 -21.41 -2.10 0.94
CA LEU A 172 -22.01 -0.92 1.54
C LEU A 172 -23.53 -1.08 1.57
N ILE A 173 -24.12 -1.06 2.77
CA ILE A 173 -25.57 -1.05 2.94
C ILE A 173 -26.06 0.37 3.18
N ARG A 174 -27.16 0.75 2.54
CA ARG A 174 -27.82 2.02 2.81
C ARG A 174 -28.77 1.90 4.00
N ILE A 175 -28.58 2.75 5.01
CA ILE A 175 -29.48 2.90 6.16
C ILE A 175 -29.84 4.38 6.24
N GLY A 176 -31.12 4.69 6.09
CA GLY A 176 -31.60 6.04 5.94
C GLY A 176 -30.97 6.75 4.73
N ASN A 177 -30.21 7.81 5.00
CA ASN A 177 -29.54 8.60 3.98
C ASN A 177 -28.03 8.35 3.90
N ARG A 178 -27.51 7.42 4.71
CA ARG A 178 -26.07 7.15 4.82
C ARG A 178 -25.74 5.70 4.49
N TYR A 179 -24.49 5.45 4.13
CA TYR A 179 -23.99 4.09 3.95
C TYR A 179 -23.29 3.60 5.22
N GLU A 180 -23.33 2.29 5.43
CA GLU A 180 -22.57 1.59 6.46
C GLU A 180 -21.80 0.44 5.81
N LEU A 181 -20.60 0.13 6.32
CA LEU A 181 -19.93 -1.13 5.98
C LEU A 181 -20.79 -2.31 6.45
N PHE A 182 -20.90 -3.34 5.60
CA PHE A 182 -21.75 -4.49 5.84
C PHE A 182 -21.03 -5.81 5.57
N GLY A 183 -21.04 -6.69 6.56
CA GLY A 183 -20.43 -8.02 6.47
C GLY A 183 -18.91 -7.99 6.58
N PRO A 184 -18.24 -9.08 6.17
CA PRO A 184 -16.79 -9.15 6.19
C PRO A 184 -16.18 -8.20 5.17
N TYR A 185 -15.05 -7.62 5.53
CA TYR A 185 -14.23 -6.81 4.64
C TYR A 185 -12.76 -7.22 4.75
N THR A 186 -11.99 -6.89 3.72
CA THR A 186 -10.54 -7.12 3.68
C THR A 186 -9.88 -5.87 3.14
N SER A 187 -8.80 -5.43 3.78
CA SER A 187 -8.08 -4.21 3.40
C SER A 187 -6.69 -4.49 2.88
N PHE A 188 -6.22 -3.59 2.02
CA PHE A 188 -4.91 -3.65 1.40
C PHE A 188 -4.26 -2.28 1.40
N VAL A 189 -2.93 -2.27 1.43
CA VAL A 189 -2.11 -1.06 1.34
C VAL A 189 -2.29 -0.38 -0.02
N HIS A 190 -2.13 0.94 -0.04
CA HIS A 190 -2.40 1.77 -1.23
C HIS A 190 -1.49 1.43 -2.42
N GLU A 191 -0.30 0.90 -2.15
CA GLU A 191 0.68 0.46 -3.13
C GLU A 191 0.10 -0.58 -4.11
N MET A 192 -0.88 -1.37 -3.68
CA MET A 192 -1.53 -2.39 -4.51
C MET A 192 -2.58 -1.80 -5.46
N ARG A 193 -2.93 -0.51 -5.35
CA ARG A 193 -4.00 0.13 -6.13
C ARG A 193 -3.84 -0.04 -7.63
N GLY A 194 -2.62 0.18 -8.13
CA GLY A 194 -2.34 0.08 -9.57
C GLY A 194 -2.56 -1.33 -10.10
N GLU A 195 -2.08 -2.34 -9.37
CA GLU A 195 -2.24 -3.74 -9.77
C GLU A 195 -3.70 -4.20 -9.66
N ILE A 196 -4.42 -3.78 -8.60
CA ILE A 196 -5.85 -4.06 -8.41
C ILE A 196 -6.70 -3.49 -9.56
N LEU A 197 -6.44 -2.24 -9.97
CA LEU A 197 -7.15 -1.62 -11.09
C LEU A 197 -6.94 -2.39 -12.40
N VAL A 198 -5.71 -2.81 -12.68
CA VAL A 198 -5.39 -3.61 -13.87
C VAL A 198 -6.15 -4.95 -13.84
N GLN A 199 -6.26 -5.59 -12.67
CA GLN A 199 -7.04 -6.83 -12.58
C GLN A 199 -8.55 -6.60 -12.74
N LEU A 200 -9.10 -5.55 -12.13
CA LEU A 200 -10.52 -5.18 -12.32
C LEU A 200 -10.84 -4.94 -13.81
N GLU A 201 -9.98 -4.21 -14.52
CA GLU A 201 -10.13 -3.97 -15.96
C GLU A 201 -9.99 -5.27 -16.77
N LYS A 202 -8.98 -6.09 -16.47
CA LYS A 202 -8.74 -7.38 -17.14
C LYS A 202 -9.96 -8.31 -17.04
N TYR A 203 -10.56 -8.43 -15.86
CA TYR A 203 -11.71 -9.32 -15.66
C TYR A 203 -13.01 -8.74 -16.23
N ASN A 204 -13.14 -7.41 -16.33
CA ASN A 204 -14.29 -6.77 -16.99
C ASN A 204 -14.33 -7.01 -18.51
N HIS A 205 -13.18 -7.21 -19.17
CA HIS A 205 -13.10 -7.38 -20.63
C HIS A 205 -13.16 -8.84 -21.10
N HIS A 206 -13.04 -9.83 -20.22
CA HIS A 206 -12.73 -11.20 -20.64
C HIS A 206 -13.94 -12.13 -20.86
N GLU A 207 -15.18 -11.74 -20.50
CA GLU A 207 -16.34 -12.64 -20.52
C GLU A 207 -17.59 -11.96 -21.13
N GLU A 208 -17.70 -11.96 -22.46
CA GLU A 208 -18.84 -11.40 -23.22
C GLU A 208 -20.10 -12.30 -23.26
N GLU A 209 -20.13 -13.49 -22.65
CA GLU A 209 -21.25 -14.44 -22.83
C GLU A 209 -22.16 -14.77 -21.62
N GLN A 210 -21.94 -14.22 -20.40
CA GLN A 210 -22.91 -14.35 -19.28
C GLN A 210 -22.95 -13.10 -18.38
N GLN A 211 -23.62 -12.05 -18.85
CA GLN A 211 -23.44 -10.65 -18.40
C GLN A 211 -23.75 -10.27 -16.93
N GLU A 212 -24.41 -11.10 -16.09
CA GLU A 212 -24.72 -10.71 -14.69
C GLU A 212 -23.93 -11.49 -13.62
N LEU A 213 -23.62 -12.76 -13.88
CA LEU A 213 -22.83 -13.61 -12.98
C LEU A 213 -21.37 -13.14 -12.92
N THR A 214 -20.82 -12.79 -14.07
CA THR A 214 -19.40 -12.45 -14.24
C THR A 214 -19.04 -11.15 -13.53
N ILE A 215 -19.91 -10.12 -13.59
CA ILE A 215 -19.67 -8.81 -12.96
C ILE A 215 -19.53 -8.94 -11.43
N ARG A 216 -20.37 -9.76 -10.77
CA ARG A 216 -20.33 -9.90 -9.30
C ARG A 216 -19.21 -10.82 -8.81
N GLU A 217 -18.78 -11.75 -9.65
CA GLU A 217 -17.64 -12.62 -9.35
C GLU A 217 -16.30 -11.90 -9.57
N THR A 218 -16.23 -10.88 -10.44
CA THR A 218 -15.02 -10.09 -10.70
C THR A 218 -14.36 -9.58 -9.42
N SER A 219 -15.10 -8.91 -8.53
CA SER A 219 -14.52 -8.35 -7.31
C SER A 219 -14.00 -9.44 -6.36
N TRP A 220 -14.61 -10.62 -6.35
CA TRP A 220 -14.11 -11.79 -5.59
C TRP A 220 -12.83 -12.39 -6.21
N ARG A 221 -12.73 -12.46 -7.53
CA ARG A 221 -11.50 -12.89 -8.23
C ARG A 221 -10.33 -11.96 -7.93
N VAL A 222 -10.60 -10.66 -8.00
CA VAL A 222 -9.59 -9.64 -7.68
C VAL A 222 -9.22 -9.69 -6.20
N LEU A 223 -10.16 -9.95 -5.29
CA LEU A 223 -9.84 -10.19 -3.88
C LEU A 223 -8.90 -11.39 -3.71
N GLY A 224 -9.21 -12.53 -4.32
CA GLY A 224 -8.35 -13.73 -4.28
C GLY A 224 -6.93 -13.45 -4.74
N TRP A 225 -6.81 -12.80 -5.90
CA TRP A 225 -5.52 -12.36 -6.43
C TRP A 225 -4.78 -11.40 -5.46
N SER A 226 -5.50 -10.44 -4.87
CA SER A 226 -4.92 -9.47 -3.93
C SER A 226 -4.40 -10.15 -2.66
N ILE A 227 -5.11 -11.14 -2.13
CA ILE A 227 -4.67 -11.92 -0.96
C ILE A 227 -3.36 -12.65 -1.27
N GLN A 228 -3.30 -13.36 -2.40
CA GLN A 228 -2.07 -14.06 -2.80
C GLN A 228 -0.92 -13.07 -2.96
N ARG A 229 -1.16 -11.94 -3.62
CA ARG A 229 -0.15 -10.92 -3.84
C ARG A 229 0.37 -10.32 -2.53
N ALA A 230 -0.52 -10.09 -1.56
CA ALA A 230 -0.14 -9.62 -0.23
C ALA A 230 0.72 -10.67 0.50
N ASN A 231 0.32 -11.95 0.46
CA ASN A 231 1.08 -13.04 1.08
C ASN A 231 2.48 -13.21 0.44
N GLU A 232 2.60 -13.05 -0.87
CA GLU A 232 3.90 -13.03 -1.57
C GLU A 232 4.77 -11.89 -1.05
N LEU A 233 4.21 -10.68 -0.95
CA LEU A 233 4.92 -9.49 -0.45
C LEU A 233 5.36 -9.64 1.02
N GLU A 234 4.54 -10.27 1.86
CA GLU A 234 4.86 -10.56 3.27
C GLU A 234 5.87 -11.71 3.41
N SER A 235 5.75 -12.76 2.61
CA SER A 235 6.69 -13.90 2.62
C SER A 235 8.08 -13.46 2.18
N MET A 236 8.15 -12.62 1.14
CA MET A 236 9.39 -11.97 0.71
C MET A 236 10.01 -11.14 1.85
N GLU A 237 9.19 -10.47 2.67
CA GLU A 237 9.64 -9.64 3.78
C GLU A 237 10.14 -10.44 4.99
N GLN A 238 9.46 -11.53 5.35
CA GLN A 238 9.87 -12.41 6.45
C GLN A 238 11.14 -13.23 6.14
N GLN A 239 11.35 -13.56 4.86
CA GLN A 239 12.58 -14.22 4.42
C GLN A 239 13.79 -13.28 4.47
N LEU A 240 13.58 -11.96 4.32
CA LEU A 240 14.64 -10.96 4.45
C LEU A 240 15.08 -10.72 5.90
N THR A 241 14.27 -11.09 6.90
CA THR A 241 14.53 -10.77 8.32
C THR A 241 15.10 -11.93 9.15
N SER A 242 15.11 -13.17 8.65
CA SER A 242 15.37 -14.38 9.48
C SER A 242 16.73 -15.08 9.33
N ALA A 243 17.71 -14.53 8.61
CA ALA A 243 19.01 -15.19 8.38
C ALA A 243 20.13 -14.86 9.43
N PRO A 244 21.01 -15.82 9.81
CA PRO A 244 22.03 -15.60 10.85
C PRO A 244 23.13 -14.62 10.43
N THR A 245 23.55 -13.78 11.39
CA THR A 245 24.14 -12.46 11.15
C THR A 245 25.69 -12.40 11.10
N GLU A 246 26.42 -13.42 11.54
CA GLU A 246 27.82 -13.21 11.96
C GLU A 246 28.91 -13.40 10.87
N MET A 247 28.61 -13.93 9.67
CA MET A 247 29.62 -14.10 8.60
C MET A 247 29.53 -13.11 7.43
N ARG A 248 28.71 -12.04 7.52
CA ARG A 248 28.31 -11.23 6.34
C ARG A 248 28.86 -9.80 6.29
N LEU A 249 29.61 -9.38 7.30
CA LEU A 249 30.03 -7.98 7.46
C LEU A 249 31.29 -7.59 6.67
N GLU A 250 32.09 -8.56 6.21
CA GLU A 250 33.34 -8.27 5.50
C GLU A 250 33.11 -7.94 4.02
N SER A 251 32.24 -8.68 3.32
CA SER A 251 31.98 -8.45 1.88
C SER A 251 31.30 -7.11 1.58
N ASN A 252 30.60 -6.51 2.54
CA ASN A 252 29.86 -5.25 2.35
C ASN A 252 30.69 -3.99 2.63
N LYS A 253 31.85 -4.11 3.30
CA LYS A 253 32.74 -2.96 3.53
C LYS A 253 33.41 -2.48 2.24
N ASP A 254 33.77 -3.40 1.34
CA ASP A 254 34.45 -3.09 0.08
C ASP A 254 33.53 -2.40 -0.95
N LEU A 255 32.22 -2.68 -0.91
CA LEU A 255 31.24 -1.98 -1.74
C LEU A 255 31.16 -0.48 -1.44
N PHE A 256 31.48 -0.07 -0.20
CA PHE A 256 31.27 1.28 0.33
C PHE A 256 32.56 2.13 0.47
N LEU A 257 33.73 1.53 0.76
CA LEU A 257 34.95 2.27 1.12
C LEU A 257 35.84 2.70 -0.06
N SER A 258 35.59 2.24 -1.30
CA SER A 258 36.33 2.67 -2.49
C SER A 258 35.83 4.03 -3.05
N ALA A 259 35.79 5.05 -2.19
CA ALA A 259 35.36 6.42 -2.52
C ALA A 259 36.44 7.24 -3.22
N MET A 260 36.95 6.73 -4.34
CA MET A 260 37.39 7.57 -5.46
C MET A 260 36.83 6.92 -6.72
N GLU A 261 35.53 7.13 -6.96
CA GLU A 261 34.95 6.78 -8.25
C GLU A 261 35.73 7.54 -9.32
N ASN A 262 36.42 6.81 -10.19
CA ASN A 262 37.04 7.37 -11.39
C ASN A 262 35.98 8.23 -12.09
N GLN A 263 36.13 9.54 -12.02
CA GLN A 263 35.31 10.47 -12.77
C GLN A 263 35.70 10.30 -14.24
N ALA A 264 34.71 10.30 -15.12
CA ALA A 264 35.00 10.25 -16.54
C ALA A 264 35.82 11.48 -16.96
N GLU A 265 36.87 11.27 -17.76
CA GLU A 265 37.73 12.35 -18.26
C GLU A 265 36.96 13.39 -19.11
N ARG A 266 35.80 12.98 -19.66
CA ARG A 266 34.92 13.84 -20.47
C ARG A 266 33.46 13.67 -20.02
N PRO A 267 32.87 14.68 -19.34
CA PRO A 267 31.47 14.63 -18.94
C PRO A 267 30.54 14.66 -20.16
N GLY A 268 29.34 14.11 -20.01
CA GLY A 268 28.31 13.98 -21.04
C GLY A 268 28.18 12.54 -21.55
N LEU A 269 27.00 12.18 -22.05
CA LEU A 269 26.72 10.84 -22.58
C LEU A 269 26.90 10.76 -24.10
N PRO A 270 27.12 9.56 -24.67
CA PRO A 270 27.10 9.36 -26.10
C PRO A 270 25.79 9.80 -26.75
N VAL A 271 25.86 10.25 -28.00
CA VAL A 271 24.70 10.70 -28.78
C VAL A 271 23.62 9.62 -28.91
N SER A 272 24.03 8.34 -29.02
CA SER A 272 23.09 7.21 -29.04
C SER A 272 22.26 7.14 -27.77
N ILE A 273 22.90 7.22 -26.61
CA ILE A 273 22.22 7.17 -25.30
C ILE A 273 21.30 8.38 -25.10
N LEU A 274 21.74 9.57 -25.53
CA LEU A 274 20.90 10.77 -25.52
C LEU A 274 19.65 10.61 -26.39
N SER A 275 19.81 10.03 -27.58
CA SER A 275 18.71 9.71 -28.48
C SER A 275 17.72 8.72 -27.86
N ASP A 276 18.22 7.68 -27.18
CA ASP A 276 17.35 6.70 -26.50
C ASP A 276 16.51 7.36 -25.40
N LEU A 277 17.12 8.22 -24.58
CA LEU A 277 16.45 8.95 -23.51
C LEU A 277 15.40 9.94 -24.05
N GLU A 278 15.73 10.66 -25.13
CA GLU A 278 14.80 11.56 -25.80
C GLU A 278 13.62 10.79 -26.40
N GLN A 279 13.89 9.66 -27.05
CA GLN A 279 12.85 8.82 -27.65
C GLN A 279 11.94 8.20 -26.59
N PHE A 280 12.46 7.76 -25.44
CA PHE A 280 11.66 7.37 -24.29
C PHE A 280 10.77 8.52 -23.81
N TYR A 281 11.32 9.73 -23.70
CA TYR A 281 10.57 10.89 -23.24
C TYR A 281 9.40 11.22 -24.18
N VAL A 282 9.64 11.26 -25.49
CA VAL A 282 8.61 11.56 -26.50
C VAL A 282 7.56 10.47 -26.58
N SER A 283 7.97 9.19 -26.52
CA SER A 283 7.05 8.05 -26.70
C SER A 283 6.23 7.75 -25.45
N GLU A 284 6.83 7.82 -24.26
CA GLU A 284 6.20 7.38 -23.01
C GLU A 284 5.80 8.56 -22.12
N VAL A 285 6.69 9.54 -21.93
CA VAL A 285 6.49 10.60 -20.92
C VAL A 285 5.59 11.73 -21.42
N TYR A 286 5.73 12.15 -22.68
CA TYR A 286 5.01 13.30 -23.24
C TYR A 286 3.48 13.12 -23.25
N LYS A 287 3.01 11.87 -23.23
CA LYS A 287 1.58 11.51 -23.19
C LYS A 287 0.95 11.71 -21.80
N LEU A 288 1.77 11.87 -20.74
CA LEU A 288 1.31 11.98 -19.36
C LEU A 288 0.88 13.41 -19.00
N GLN A 289 0.24 13.59 -17.85
CA GLN A 289 -0.08 14.93 -17.33
C GLN A 289 1.17 15.75 -17.00
N LYS A 290 1.13 17.08 -17.18
CA LYS A 290 2.28 17.98 -16.97
C LYS A 290 2.98 17.83 -15.61
N GLY A 291 2.22 17.63 -14.53
CA GLY A 291 2.80 17.39 -13.21
C GLY A 291 3.61 16.10 -13.17
N THR A 292 3.07 15.01 -13.75
CA THR A 292 3.76 13.73 -13.88
C THR A 292 4.98 13.82 -14.79
N GLN A 293 4.90 14.58 -15.89
CA GLN A 293 6.04 14.83 -16.78
C GLN A 293 7.21 15.45 -15.99
N ALA A 294 6.96 16.47 -15.16
CA ALA A 294 7.99 17.12 -14.37
C ALA A 294 8.71 16.15 -13.40
N TRP A 295 7.96 15.22 -12.80
CA TRP A 295 8.54 14.16 -11.94
C TRP A 295 9.44 13.20 -12.72
N TYR A 296 9.03 12.81 -13.93
CA TYR A 296 9.83 11.97 -14.82
C TYR A 296 11.08 12.72 -15.30
N SER A 297 10.95 13.98 -15.74
CA SER A 297 12.08 14.80 -16.19
C SER A 297 13.15 14.90 -15.10
N ARG A 298 12.76 15.23 -13.87
CA ARG A 298 13.70 15.33 -12.73
C ARG A 298 14.38 13.99 -12.42
N SER A 299 13.64 12.90 -12.54
CA SER A 299 14.18 11.55 -12.33
C SER A 299 15.17 11.15 -13.43
N LEU A 300 14.85 11.45 -14.69
CA LEU A 300 15.76 11.20 -15.81
C LEU A 300 17.01 12.06 -15.74
N GLU A 301 16.89 13.32 -15.32
CA GLU A 301 18.03 14.22 -15.11
C GLU A 301 18.95 13.69 -13.99
N THR A 302 18.39 13.19 -12.91
CA THR A 302 19.13 12.54 -11.81
C THR A 302 19.96 11.36 -12.31
N LEU A 303 19.33 10.47 -13.09
CA LEU A 303 20.03 9.34 -13.70
C LEU A 303 21.10 9.83 -14.68
N PHE A 304 20.77 10.79 -15.55
CA PHE A 304 21.70 11.38 -16.51
C PHE A 304 22.96 11.94 -15.85
N GLN A 305 22.80 12.69 -14.75
CA GLN A 305 23.92 13.26 -14.01
C GLN A 305 24.87 12.18 -13.51
N TYR A 306 24.35 11.11 -12.92
CA TYR A 306 25.16 9.98 -12.48
C TYR A 306 25.90 9.31 -13.65
N LEU A 307 25.19 8.97 -14.72
CA LEU A 307 25.79 8.29 -15.87
C LEU A 307 26.88 9.15 -16.52
N SER A 308 26.61 10.45 -16.66
CA SER A 308 27.52 11.44 -17.23
C SER A 308 28.79 11.61 -16.39
N LEU A 309 28.64 11.69 -15.07
CA LEU A 309 29.78 11.84 -14.14
C LEU A 309 30.62 10.57 -14.05
N ARG A 310 29.96 9.41 -13.99
CA ARG A 310 30.60 8.12 -13.72
C ARG A 310 31.25 7.50 -14.95
N PHE A 311 30.57 7.57 -16.11
CA PHE A 311 30.98 6.87 -17.33
C PHE A 311 31.29 7.83 -18.48
N GLY A 312 30.66 9.01 -18.50
CA GLY A 312 30.83 10.00 -19.54
C GLY A 312 30.57 9.42 -20.94
N GLN A 313 31.41 9.80 -21.91
CA GLN A 313 31.28 9.39 -23.31
C GLN A 313 31.57 7.90 -23.57
N SER A 314 31.97 7.13 -22.56
CA SER A 314 32.15 5.68 -22.66
C SER A 314 30.93 4.88 -22.21
N PHE A 315 29.84 5.56 -21.82
CA PHE A 315 28.67 4.89 -21.26
C PHE A 315 27.94 4.03 -22.30
N GLU A 316 27.67 2.79 -21.92
CA GLU A 316 26.74 1.89 -22.59
C GLU A 316 25.76 1.31 -21.57
N TRP A 317 24.50 1.04 -21.97
CA TRP A 317 23.49 0.47 -21.08
C TRP A 317 23.91 -0.88 -20.45
N SER A 318 24.76 -1.64 -21.15
CA SER A 318 25.35 -2.91 -20.69
C SER A 318 26.22 -2.77 -19.44
N LEU A 319 26.74 -1.56 -19.17
CA LEU A 319 27.56 -1.27 -18.00
C LEU A 319 26.74 -1.18 -16.70
N LEU A 320 25.41 -1.05 -16.81
CA LEU A 320 24.50 -1.01 -15.65
C LEU A 320 24.15 -2.42 -15.16
N ASN A 321 25.13 -3.09 -14.57
CA ASN A 321 24.93 -4.34 -13.85
C ASN A 321 24.34 -4.11 -12.44
N GLU A 322 24.10 -5.20 -11.71
CA GLU A 322 23.50 -5.20 -10.38
C GLU A 322 24.32 -4.36 -9.38
N ASP A 323 25.64 -4.51 -9.36
CA ASP A 323 26.53 -3.79 -8.44
C ASP A 323 26.53 -2.29 -8.70
N VAL A 324 26.59 -1.88 -9.97
CA VAL A 324 26.57 -0.48 -10.38
C VAL A 324 25.23 0.17 -10.00
N LEU A 325 24.12 -0.53 -10.24
CA LEU A 325 22.79 -0.03 -9.88
C LEU A 325 22.59 0.01 -8.37
N ALA A 326 23.03 -1.02 -7.64
CA ALA A 326 22.93 -1.05 -6.19
C ALA A 326 23.75 0.09 -5.56
N ARG A 327 24.98 0.34 -6.04
CA ARG A 327 25.79 1.48 -5.58
C ARG A 327 25.16 2.83 -5.92
N PHE A 328 24.63 2.97 -7.14
CA PHE A 328 23.93 4.19 -7.55
C PHE A 328 22.77 4.51 -6.61
N PHE A 329 21.90 3.54 -6.32
CA PHE A 329 20.72 3.75 -5.48
C PHE A 329 21.06 3.86 -3.99
N SER A 330 22.03 3.10 -3.48
CA SER A 330 22.38 3.10 -2.05
C SER A 330 23.22 4.30 -1.65
N VAL A 331 24.14 4.76 -2.50
CA VAL A 331 25.14 5.79 -2.14
C VAL A 331 24.91 7.07 -2.92
N TRP A 332 25.08 7.02 -4.24
CA TRP A 332 25.13 8.23 -5.05
C TRP A 332 23.82 9.02 -4.99
N TYR A 333 22.69 8.32 -5.14
CA TYR A 333 21.36 8.93 -5.07
C TYR A 333 21.10 9.57 -3.71
N MET A 334 21.55 8.94 -2.62
CA MET A 334 21.40 9.43 -1.26
C MET A 334 22.28 10.66 -0.99
N ASP A 335 23.47 10.75 -1.58
CA ASP A 335 24.39 11.86 -1.37
C ASP A 335 24.04 13.11 -2.18
N HIS A 336 23.47 12.95 -3.38
CA HIS A 336 23.33 14.06 -4.33
C HIS A 336 21.91 14.65 -4.39
N HIS A 337 20.91 13.97 -3.82
CA HIS A 337 19.53 14.45 -3.84
C HIS A 337 18.95 14.60 -2.44
N GLN A 338 18.44 15.82 -2.17
CA GLN A 338 17.48 16.05 -1.08
C GLN A 338 16.16 15.38 -1.43
N SER A 339 16.13 14.07 -1.20
CA SER A 339 15.04 13.20 -1.57
C SER A 339 14.01 13.11 -0.45
N THR A 340 12.75 13.03 -0.82
CA THR A 340 11.68 12.59 0.08
C THR A 340 11.39 11.10 -0.18
N PRO A 341 10.74 10.40 0.77
CA PRO A 341 10.33 9.01 0.55
C PRO A 341 9.46 8.85 -0.71
N VAL A 342 8.61 9.84 -0.99
CA VAL A 342 7.76 9.87 -2.18
C VAL A 342 8.59 10.07 -3.45
N SER A 343 9.54 11.01 -3.47
CA SER A 343 10.37 11.25 -4.65
C SER A 343 11.26 10.06 -4.98
N ALA A 344 11.76 9.34 -3.97
CA ALA A 344 12.53 8.10 -4.17
C ALA A 344 11.70 6.99 -4.83
N ARG A 345 10.45 6.80 -4.41
CA ARG A 345 9.53 5.84 -5.06
C ARG A 345 9.24 6.22 -6.50
N ILE A 346 8.99 7.50 -6.76
CA ILE A 346 8.77 8.04 -8.11
C ILE A 346 10.01 7.75 -8.97
N PHE A 347 11.19 8.09 -8.47
CA PHE A 347 12.46 7.91 -9.17
C PHE A 347 12.72 6.46 -9.58
N LEU A 348 12.57 5.51 -8.64
CA LEU A 348 12.74 4.08 -8.90
C LEU A 348 11.71 3.56 -9.91
N ASN A 349 10.46 4.04 -9.84
CA ASN A 349 9.42 3.67 -10.80
C ASN A 349 9.68 4.26 -12.20
N THR A 350 10.22 5.46 -12.30
CA THR A 350 10.69 6.03 -13.58
C THR A 350 11.81 5.18 -14.17
N CYS A 351 12.81 4.79 -13.38
CA CYS A 351 13.88 3.89 -13.83
C CYS A 351 13.33 2.54 -14.30
N LYS A 352 12.38 1.95 -13.55
CA LYS A 352 11.68 0.73 -13.94
C LYS A 352 11.00 0.86 -15.30
N HIS A 353 10.32 1.98 -15.54
CA HIS A 353 9.63 2.21 -16.81
C HIS A 353 10.61 2.37 -17.97
N LEU A 354 11.66 3.18 -17.77
CA LEU A 354 12.73 3.38 -18.76
C LEU A 354 13.39 2.06 -19.13
N PHE A 355 13.83 1.28 -18.15
CA PHE A 355 14.57 0.05 -18.41
C PHE A 355 13.72 -1.03 -19.06
N ARG A 356 12.44 -1.15 -18.69
CA ARG A 356 11.50 -2.03 -19.41
C ARG A 356 11.29 -1.59 -20.85
N TRP A 357 11.15 -0.29 -21.07
CA TRP A 357 10.99 0.25 -22.40
C TRP A 357 12.22 -0.04 -23.28
N LEU A 358 13.43 0.19 -22.77
CA LEU A 358 14.69 -0.15 -23.46
C LEU A 358 14.77 -1.62 -23.85
N GLU A 359 14.33 -2.52 -22.97
CA GLU A 359 14.28 -3.96 -23.25
C GLU A 359 13.25 -4.28 -24.34
N SER A 360 12.03 -3.75 -24.21
CA SER A 360 10.94 -3.99 -25.17
C SER A 360 11.22 -3.45 -26.58
N ALA A 361 11.94 -2.33 -26.67
CA ALA A 361 12.34 -1.71 -27.92
C ALA A 361 13.63 -2.33 -28.50
N GLY A 362 14.26 -3.26 -27.79
CA GLY A 362 15.46 -3.97 -28.23
C GLY A 362 16.75 -3.15 -28.14
N TYR A 363 16.77 -2.06 -27.37
CA TYR A 363 17.96 -1.22 -27.17
C TYR A 363 18.93 -1.85 -26.17
N ALA A 364 18.44 -2.38 -25.04
CA ALA A 364 19.28 -2.96 -23.99
C ALA A 364 18.52 -3.91 -23.05
N SER A 365 19.21 -4.93 -22.53
CA SER A 365 18.67 -5.89 -21.54
C SER A 365 18.91 -5.49 -20.08
N VAL A 366 19.14 -4.19 -19.81
CA VAL A 366 19.42 -3.65 -18.46
C VAL A 366 18.32 -3.95 -17.44
N PHE A 367 17.08 -4.17 -17.91
CA PHE A 367 15.96 -4.44 -17.02
C PHE A 367 16.14 -5.70 -16.17
N GLN A 368 16.83 -6.73 -16.67
CA GLN A 368 17.05 -7.97 -15.90
C GLN A 368 17.93 -7.74 -14.68
N ALA A 369 19.03 -7.02 -14.83
CA ALA A 369 19.89 -6.60 -13.73
C ALA A 369 19.14 -5.66 -12.78
N PHE A 370 18.44 -4.67 -13.34
CA PHE A 370 17.67 -3.72 -12.53
C PHE A 370 16.56 -4.36 -11.72
N LYS A 371 15.87 -5.38 -12.25
CA LYS A 371 14.77 -6.06 -11.54
C LYS A 371 15.23 -6.61 -10.19
N LYS A 372 16.42 -7.21 -10.13
CA LYS A 372 17.01 -7.77 -8.91
C LYS A 372 17.31 -6.69 -7.86
N VAL A 373 17.73 -5.50 -8.31
CA VAL A 373 18.01 -4.35 -7.43
C VAL A 373 16.73 -3.60 -7.06
N TYR A 374 15.76 -3.45 -7.96
CA TYR A 374 14.54 -2.68 -7.72
C TYR A 374 13.71 -3.22 -6.56
N ILE A 375 13.58 -4.54 -6.45
CA ILE A 375 12.75 -5.21 -5.45
C ILE A 375 13.14 -4.80 -4.01
N PRO A 376 14.40 -4.90 -3.58
CA PRO A 376 14.78 -4.43 -2.25
C PRO A 376 14.74 -2.90 -2.13
N PHE A 377 15.22 -2.17 -3.15
CA PHE A 377 15.42 -0.73 -3.04
C PHE A 377 14.12 0.10 -3.05
N ILE A 378 13.02 -0.38 -3.63
CA ILE A 378 11.73 0.34 -3.61
C ILE A 378 11.17 0.55 -2.19
N ARG A 379 11.58 -0.30 -1.23
CA ARG A 379 11.26 -0.16 0.19
C ARG A 379 12.40 0.47 0.97
N LEU A 380 13.63 0.00 0.75
CA LEU A 380 14.79 0.41 1.56
C LEU A 380 15.15 1.89 1.40
N ILE A 381 15.08 2.48 0.19
CA ILE A 381 15.44 3.91 0.02
C ILE A 381 14.46 4.82 0.76
N PRO A 382 13.13 4.73 0.55
CA PRO A 382 12.18 5.56 1.29
C PRO A 382 12.35 5.47 2.80
N GLU A 383 12.52 4.26 3.33
CA GLU A 383 12.73 4.03 4.76
C GLU A 383 14.04 4.63 5.27
N THR A 384 15.12 4.52 4.50
CA THR A 384 16.42 5.12 4.86
C THR A 384 16.34 6.65 4.86
N ILE A 385 15.60 7.25 3.92
CA ILE A 385 15.36 8.70 3.91
C ILE A 385 14.57 9.13 5.16
N GLU A 386 13.52 8.39 5.54
CA GLU A 386 12.77 8.66 6.77
C GLU A 386 13.67 8.54 8.01
N ALA A 387 14.49 7.50 8.06
CA ALA A 387 15.46 7.30 9.14
C ALA A 387 16.49 8.43 9.20
N CYS A 388 17.02 8.87 8.06
CA CYS A 388 17.98 9.97 7.96
C CYS A 388 17.40 11.29 8.47
N ASN A 389 16.20 11.66 8.00
CA ASN A 389 15.53 12.87 8.44
C ASN A 389 15.30 12.85 9.96
N TRP A 390 14.78 11.74 10.46
CA TRP A 390 14.53 11.59 11.89
C TRP A 390 15.81 11.62 12.72
N MET A 391 16.88 10.95 12.28
CA MET A 391 18.18 10.93 12.96
C MET A 391 18.82 12.31 13.01
N THR A 392 18.66 13.09 11.93
CA THR A 392 19.14 14.48 11.87
C THR A 392 18.40 15.37 12.87
N GLU A 393 17.09 15.18 13.02
CA GLU A 393 16.24 15.98 13.91
C GLU A 393 16.32 15.54 15.38
N ASN A 394 16.45 14.24 15.65
CA ASN A 394 16.24 13.65 16.98
C ASN A 394 17.41 12.81 17.49
N GLY A 395 18.28 12.33 16.60
CA GLY A 395 19.39 11.45 16.92
C GLY A 395 20.66 12.19 17.36
N VAL A 396 20.78 13.48 17.04
CA VAL A 396 21.95 14.30 17.40
C VAL A 396 21.81 14.86 18.82
N MET A 397 22.84 14.64 19.65
CA MET A 397 22.95 15.20 20.99
C MET A 397 23.99 16.33 21.04
N ASN A 398 23.86 17.22 22.02
CA ASN A 398 24.84 18.29 22.22
C ASN A 398 26.20 17.68 22.58
N LYS A 399 27.29 18.29 22.10
CA LYS A 399 28.66 17.85 22.41
C LYS A 399 28.87 17.71 23.92
N ILE A 400 29.44 16.59 24.34
CA ILE A 400 29.66 16.27 25.75
C ILE A 400 31.15 16.51 26.07
N GLN A 401 31.53 17.75 26.42
CA GLN A 401 32.92 18.10 26.77
C GLN A 401 33.97 17.88 25.63
N GLU A 402 35.26 18.13 25.90
CA GLU A 402 36.39 18.08 24.94
C GLU A 402 36.89 16.66 24.60
N GLU A 403 36.01 15.64 24.55
CA GLU A 403 36.47 14.33 24.05
C GLU A 403 36.70 14.36 22.52
N PRO A 404 37.64 13.53 22.01
CA PRO A 404 37.91 13.46 20.58
C PRO A 404 36.70 12.97 19.79
N GLU A 405 36.33 13.74 18.77
CA GLU A 405 35.29 13.37 17.81
C GLU A 405 35.81 12.33 16.81
N GLN A 406 35.07 11.24 16.63
CA GLN A 406 35.35 10.26 15.59
C GLN A 406 34.37 10.44 14.43
N ARG A 407 34.84 11.03 13.34
CA ARG A 407 34.09 11.12 12.08
C ARG A 407 34.36 9.88 11.24
N ASN A 408 33.34 9.08 10.98
CA ASN A 408 33.46 7.87 10.17
C ASN A 408 32.09 7.45 9.60
N MET A 409 32.09 6.30 8.92
CA MET A 409 30.89 5.55 8.61
C MET A 409 30.69 4.45 9.66
N PHE A 410 29.51 4.39 10.24
CA PHE A 410 29.13 3.46 11.30
C PHE A 410 27.95 2.61 10.84
N LEU A 411 27.93 1.34 11.23
CA LEU A 411 26.74 0.50 11.04
C LEU A 411 25.84 0.65 12.26
N LEU A 412 24.68 1.28 12.10
CA LEU A 412 23.61 1.30 13.10
C LEU A 412 22.76 0.04 12.95
N HIS A 413 22.49 -0.64 14.05
CA HIS A 413 21.51 -1.72 14.14
C HIS A 413 20.59 -1.45 15.31
N VAL A 414 19.28 -1.57 15.07
CA VAL A 414 18.29 -1.30 16.10
C VAL A 414 17.74 -2.63 16.57
N THR A 415 18.09 -3.02 17.79
CA THR A 415 17.63 -4.28 18.37
C THR A 415 16.44 -4.03 19.28
N SER A 416 15.78 -5.11 19.72
CA SER A 416 14.76 -5.06 20.77
C SER A 416 15.28 -4.49 22.10
N ALA A 417 16.59 -4.60 22.37
CA ALA A 417 17.25 -4.05 23.54
C ALA A 417 17.65 -2.57 23.40
N GLY A 418 17.57 -2.02 22.18
CA GLY A 418 17.94 -0.65 21.86
C GLY A 418 18.88 -0.52 20.66
N PRO A 419 19.21 0.72 20.27
CA PRO A 419 20.11 0.99 19.17
C PRO A 419 21.57 0.72 19.56
N VAL A 420 22.29 0.05 18.67
CA VAL A 420 23.73 -0.24 18.80
C VAL A 420 24.44 0.18 17.51
N ILE A 421 25.67 0.65 17.63
CA ILE A 421 26.54 0.97 16.50
C ILE A 421 27.77 0.07 16.49
N LEU A 422 28.26 -0.25 15.30
CA LEU A 422 29.53 -0.95 15.12
C LEU A 422 30.69 0.05 15.10
N VAL A 423 31.52 0.02 16.14
CA VAL A 423 32.74 0.84 16.23
C VAL A 423 33.95 -0.10 16.24
N GLY A 424 34.77 -0.04 15.19
CA GLY A 424 35.80 -1.05 14.94
C GLY A 424 35.16 -2.41 14.63
N GLU A 425 35.35 -3.38 15.52
CA GLU A 425 34.80 -4.74 15.41
C GLU A 425 33.76 -5.05 16.50
N GLN A 426 33.36 -4.05 17.30
CA GLN A 426 32.51 -4.27 18.46
C GLN A 426 31.22 -3.47 18.36
N TRP A 427 30.10 -4.14 18.64
CA TRP A 427 28.80 -3.50 18.81
C TRP A 427 28.76 -2.78 20.16
N ARG A 428 28.47 -1.48 20.10
CA ARG A 428 28.42 -0.60 21.27
C ARG A 428 27.05 0.09 21.35
N PRO A 429 26.46 0.24 22.53
CA PRO A 429 25.19 0.94 22.68
C PRO A 429 25.36 2.41 22.29
N ILE A 430 24.39 2.95 21.55
CA ILE A 430 24.31 4.38 21.25
C ILE A 430 23.10 4.96 21.95
N GLN A 431 23.27 6.12 22.57
CA GLN A 431 22.16 6.84 23.18
C GLN A 431 21.47 7.68 22.10
N LEU A 432 20.17 7.43 21.91
CA LEU A 432 19.26 8.24 21.10
C LEU A 432 18.13 8.75 21.99
N ARG A 433 17.59 9.94 21.73
CA ARG A 433 16.51 10.54 22.54
C ARG A 433 15.23 9.69 22.55
N SER A 434 14.94 9.05 21.42
CA SER A 434 13.90 8.04 21.24
C SER A 434 14.25 7.23 19.99
N PHE A 435 13.43 6.24 19.60
CA PHE A 435 13.56 5.64 18.27
C PHE A 435 12.23 5.01 17.83
N PRO A 436 11.78 5.23 16.59
CA PRO A 436 10.59 4.58 16.04
C PRO A 436 10.67 3.05 16.08
N ARG A 437 9.65 2.40 16.64
CA ARG A 437 9.57 0.93 16.73
C ARG A 437 9.53 0.23 15.37
N MET A 438 9.08 0.92 14.33
CA MET A 438 9.01 0.40 12.94
C MET A 438 10.38 0.09 12.32
N TRP A 439 11.45 0.52 12.97
CA TRP A 439 12.82 0.27 12.56
C TRP A 439 13.51 -0.78 13.44
N ALA A 440 12.78 -1.45 14.33
CA ALA A 440 13.29 -2.62 15.02
C ALA A 440 13.80 -3.64 14.01
N GLU A 441 14.98 -4.20 14.30
CA GLU A 441 15.71 -5.18 13.48
C GLU A 441 16.24 -4.64 12.15
N LYS A 442 16.14 -3.33 11.90
CA LYS A 442 16.71 -2.69 10.71
C LYS A 442 18.15 -2.25 10.94
N ARG A 443 18.91 -2.22 9.84
CA ARG A 443 20.30 -1.78 9.80
C ARG A 443 20.49 -0.66 8.79
N PHE A 444 21.31 0.31 9.15
CA PHE A 444 21.64 1.46 8.33
C PHE A 444 23.12 1.76 8.43
N TRP A 445 23.76 2.09 7.31
CA TRP A 445 25.05 2.77 7.36
C TRP A 445 24.78 4.23 7.68
N ILE A 446 25.54 4.80 8.60
CA ILE A 446 25.43 6.20 9.00
C ILE A 446 26.78 6.86 8.81
N LYS A 447 26.82 7.91 8.00
CA LYS A 447 27.98 8.79 7.91
C LYS A 447 27.77 9.95 8.87
N GLY A 448 28.70 10.13 9.80
CA GLY A 448 28.57 11.17 10.81
C GLY A 448 29.73 11.19 11.78
N THR A 449 29.50 11.87 12.89
CA THR A 449 30.48 12.05 13.97
C THR A 449 29.87 11.52 15.27
N ILE A 450 30.62 10.66 15.95
CA ILE A 450 30.27 10.16 17.28
C ILE A 450 31.27 10.64 18.32
N GLN A 451 30.82 10.68 19.56
CA GLN A 451 31.61 10.95 20.75
C GLN A 451 31.32 9.85 21.79
N SER A 452 32.35 9.42 22.51
CA SER A 452 32.18 8.54 23.67
C SER A 452 31.88 9.37 24.93
N ASP A 453 31.05 8.85 25.82
CA ASP A 453 30.89 9.35 27.18
C ASP A 453 30.60 8.15 28.09
N ASN A 454 31.48 7.88 29.07
CA ASN A 454 31.27 6.84 30.07
C ASN A 454 30.82 5.48 29.50
N ASN A 455 31.45 5.01 28.42
CA ASN A 455 31.14 3.75 27.71
C ASN A 455 29.80 3.73 26.96
N GLN A 456 29.18 4.89 26.73
CA GLN A 456 28.08 5.10 25.80
C GLN A 456 28.55 5.96 24.63
N TYR A 457 27.96 5.75 23.46
CA TYR A 457 28.22 6.60 22.30
C TYR A 457 27.04 7.51 22.04
N VAL A 458 27.30 8.72 21.55
CA VAL A 458 26.29 9.66 21.07
C VAL A 458 26.67 10.16 19.68
N PHE A 459 25.68 10.43 18.83
CA PHE A 459 25.92 11.16 17.60
C PHE A 459 25.99 12.66 17.90
N THR A 460 27.10 13.31 17.54
CA THR A 460 27.23 14.78 17.57
C THR A 460 26.90 15.40 16.22
N GLN A 461 26.95 14.61 15.15
CA GLN A 461 26.53 15.01 13.81
C GLN A 461 26.11 13.78 13.00
N VAL A 462 25.01 13.89 12.25
CA VAL A 462 24.61 12.92 11.22
C VAL A 462 24.64 13.64 9.88
N GLU A 463 25.47 13.16 8.95
CA GLU A 463 25.60 13.75 7.61
C GLU A 463 24.66 13.07 6.62
N ASN A 464 24.63 11.73 6.62
CA ASN A 464 23.76 10.95 5.76
C ASN A 464 23.54 9.54 6.32
N MET A 465 22.54 8.85 5.80
CA MET A 465 22.31 7.43 6.05
C MET A 465 22.11 6.67 4.74
N TYR A 466 22.53 5.41 4.73
CA TYR A 466 22.45 4.55 3.56
C TYR A 466 21.84 3.18 3.91
N PRO A 467 21.09 2.57 2.99
CA PRO A 467 20.50 1.26 3.21
C PRO A 467 21.59 0.18 3.27
N VAL A 468 21.40 -0.81 4.12
CA VAL A 468 22.22 -2.02 4.14
C VAL A 468 21.56 -3.04 3.23
N VAL A 469 22.22 -3.40 2.13
CA VAL A 469 21.68 -4.32 1.12
C VAL A 469 22.55 -5.59 1.06
N SER A 470 21.88 -6.73 0.95
CA SER A 470 22.47 -8.05 0.77
C SER A 470 21.92 -8.63 -0.53
N LEU A 471 22.66 -8.50 -1.63
CA LEU A 471 22.20 -8.95 -2.96
C LEU A 471 22.25 -10.49 -3.11
N GLU A 472 23.16 -11.16 -2.39
CA GLU A 472 23.38 -12.61 -2.49
C GLU A 472 22.22 -13.47 -1.94
N GLU A 473 21.34 -12.89 -1.12
CA GLU A 473 20.23 -13.63 -0.50
C GLU A 473 19.06 -13.89 -1.45
N HIS A 474 18.94 -13.15 -2.56
CA HIS A 474 17.85 -13.35 -3.52
C HIS A 474 18.08 -14.56 -4.44
N GLU A 475 19.32 -14.89 -4.81
CA GLU A 475 19.60 -15.98 -5.76
C GLU A 475 19.46 -17.37 -5.15
N ARG A 476 19.69 -17.53 -3.84
CA ARG A 476 19.53 -18.83 -3.16
C ARG A 476 18.06 -19.23 -2.98
N THR A 477 17.15 -18.27 -2.99
CA THR A 477 15.72 -18.49 -2.75
C THR A 477 14.99 -18.99 -4.01
N GLU A 478 15.43 -18.61 -5.21
CA GLU A 478 14.88 -19.12 -6.48
C GLU A 478 15.32 -20.56 -6.80
N VAL A 479 16.51 -20.98 -6.36
CA VAL A 479 17.03 -22.35 -6.59
C VAL A 479 16.39 -23.37 -5.65
N LEU A 480 15.90 -22.95 -4.47
CA LEU A 480 15.21 -23.83 -3.52
C LEU A 480 13.70 -23.98 -3.80
N GLN A 481 13.17 -23.26 -4.80
CA GLN A 481 11.77 -23.33 -5.23
C GLN A 481 11.59 -24.02 -6.60
N LYS A 482 12.67 -24.52 -7.21
CA LYS A 482 12.66 -25.46 -8.34
C LYS A 482 13.11 -26.83 -7.87
#